data_AF-A0A3C0GD27-F1
#
_entry.id   AF-A0A3C0GD27-F1
#
_cell.length_a   1.000
_cell.length_b   1.000
_cell.length_c   1.000
_cell.angle_alpha   90.00
_cell.angle_beta   90.00
_cell.angle_gamma   90.00
#
_symmetry.space_group_name_H-M   'P 1'
#
loop_
_entity.id
_entity.type
_entity.pdbx_description
1 polymer ?
#
loop_
_entity_poly.entity_id
_entity_poly.type
_entity_poly.pdbx_seq_one_letter_code
_entity_poly.pdbx_strand_id
1 'polypeptide(L)'
;FLALDEDEALDNIISSIAELSRSELAIERMAVALQNQDQEDEHSCFSDNTHRDIRLNLAGIVNVYTGAYGSVDGNSLQDLIEEADADLATELDALLATAVT
;
A
#
# COMPACT_ATOMS: atom_id res chain seq x y z
N PHE A 1 -14.45 12.26 -4.61
CA PHE A 1 -13.40 12.95 -3.85
C PHE A 1 -13.76 14.37 -3.52
N LEU A 2 -13.60 15.36 -4.41
CA LEU A 2 -13.76 16.79 -4.03
C LEU A 2 -15.18 17.22 -3.62
N ALA A 3 -16.19 16.38 -3.83
CA ALA A 3 -17.58 16.63 -3.43
C ALA A 3 -18.07 15.69 -2.32
N LEU A 4 -17.20 14.81 -1.81
CA LEU A 4 -17.51 13.96 -0.66
C LEU A 4 -17.34 14.75 0.64
N ASP A 5 -18.00 14.29 1.69
CA ASP A 5 -17.64 14.69 3.04
C ASP A 5 -16.17 14.31 3.33
N GLU A 6 -15.50 15.11 4.17
CA GLU A 6 -14.07 14.92 4.45
C GLU A 6 -13.79 13.57 5.14
N ASP A 7 -14.65 13.16 6.08
CA ASP A 7 -14.51 11.89 6.79
C ASP A 7 -14.75 10.71 5.84
N GLU A 8 -15.77 10.82 4.97
CA GLU A 8 -16.03 9.82 3.94
C GLU A 8 -14.87 9.71 2.94
N ALA A 9 -14.27 10.84 2.56
CA ALA A 9 -13.11 10.84 1.68
C ALA A 9 -11.92 10.16 2.34
N LEU A 10 -11.61 10.48 3.61
CA LEU A 10 -10.50 9.90 4.35
C LEU A 10 -10.68 8.40 4.60
N ASP A 11 -11.88 7.97 5.00
CA ASP A 11 -12.20 6.56 5.21
C ASP A 11 -11.98 5.74 3.93
N ASN A 12 -12.42 6.28 2.78
CA ASN A 12 -12.19 5.64 1.49
C ASN A 12 -10.70 5.53 1.14
N ILE A 13 -9.88 6.56 1.38
CA ILE A 13 -8.42 6.47 1.11
C ILE A 13 -7.78 5.41 2.01
N ILE A 14 -8.02 5.48 3.32
CA ILE A 14 -7.39 4.61 4.32
C ILE A 14 -7.81 3.15 4.10
N SER A 15 -9.11 2.89 3.93
CA SER A 15 -9.63 1.55 3.67
C SER A 15 -9.07 0.97 2.37
N SER A 16 -8.90 1.79 1.33
CA SER A 16 -8.32 1.34 0.06
C SER A 16 -6.86 0.92 0.18
N ILE A 17 -6.01 1.71 0.87
CA ILE A 17 -4.61 1.33 1.07
C ILE A 17 -4.48 0.11 2.00
N ALA A 18 -5.35 -0.01 3.00
CA ALA A 18 -5.39 -1.15 3.91
C ALA A 18 -5.73 -2.44 3.16
N GLU A 19 -6.78 -2.42 2.34
CA GLU A 19 -7.19 -3.57 1.53
C GLU A 19 -6.12 -3.96 0.51
N LEU A 20 -5.54 -2.97 -0.18
CA LEU A 20 -4.47 -3.23 -1.15
C LEU A 20 -3.24 -3.85 -0.47
N SER A 21 -2.84 -3.34 0.71
CA SER A 21 -1.64 -3.81 1.40
C SER A 21 -1.76 -5.24 1.91
N ARG A 22 -2.93 -5.61 2.46
CA ARG A 22 -3.12 -6.89 3.15
C ARG A 22 -3.80 -7.92 2.26
N SER A 23 -5.08 -7.73 1.97
CA SER A 23 -5.91 -8.72 1.29
C SER A 23 -5.41 -8.96 -0.14
N GLU A 24 -5.08 -7.90 -0.86
CA GLU A 24 -4.66 -8.03 -2.26
C GLU A 24 -3.18 -8.33 -2.42
N LEU A 25 -2.29 -7.47 -1.91
CA LEU A 25 -0.86 -7.59 -2.19
C LEU A 25 -0.22 -8.75 -1.40
N ALA A 26 -0.41 -8.80 -0.09
CA ALA A 26 0.23 -9.82 0.74
C ALA A 26 -0.43 -11.19 0.63
N ILE A 27 -1.76 -11.25 0.49
CA ILE A 27 -2.47 -12.54 0.43
C ILE A 27 -2.64 -12.99 -1.02
N GLU A 28 -3.52 -12.37 -1.79
CA GLU A 28 -3.90 -12.87 -3.12
C GLU A 28 -2.72 -12.91 -4.10
N ARG A 29 -1.83 -11.91 -4.07
CA ARG A 29 -0.72 -11.79 -5.04
C ARG A 29 0.61 -12.40 -4.59
N MET A 30 0.76 -12.72 -3.30
CA MET A 30 2.01 -13.27 -2.76
C MET A 30 1.78 -14.61 -2.06
N ALA A 31 0.94 -14.65 -1.04
CA ALA A 31 0.76 -15.86 -0.23
C ALA A 31 0.07 -16.98 -1.01
N VAL A 32 -0.96 -16.70 -1.80
CA VAL A 32 -1.70 -17.72 -2.57
C VAL A 32 -0.75 -18.44 -3.54
N ALA A 33 -0.05 -17.69 -4.40
CA ALA A 33 0.93 -18.25 -5.33
C ALA A 33 2.03 -19.06 -4.61
N LEU A 34 2.54 -18.56 -3.47
CA LEU A 34 3.56 -19.26 -2.68
C LEU A 34 3.03 -20.56 -2.06
N GLN A 35 1.80 -20.57 -1.55
CA GLN A 35 1.20 -21.71 -0.87
C GLN A 35 0.78 -22.79 -1.86
N ASN A 36 0.17 -22.42 -2.98
CA ASN A 36 -0.29 -23.34 -4.00
C ASN A 36 0.86 -23.86 -4.86
N GLN A 37 1.95 -23.11 -4.96
CA GLN A 37 3.08 -23.41 -5.84
C GLN A 37 2.64 -23.60 -7.29
N ASP A 38 1.62 -22.85 -7.71
CA ASP A 38 1.08 -22.85 -9.07
C ASP A 38 1.50 -21.56 -9.76
N GLN A 39 2.13 -21.70 -10.93
CA GLN A 39 2.56 -20.57 -11.74
C GLN A 39 1.36 -19.76 -12.26
N GLU A 40 0.19 -20.39 -12.45
CA GLU A 40 -1.01 -19.68 -12.91
C GLU A 40 -1.59 -18.74 -11.84
N ASP A 41 -1.25 -18.95 -10.56
CA ASP A 41 -1.61 -18.06 -9.46
C ASP A 41 -0.64 -16.86 -9.32
N GLU A 42 0.51 -16.87 -10.01
CA GLU A 42 1.44 -15.76 -10.00
C GLU A 42 0.88 -14.57 -10.81
N HIS A 43 0.77 -13.42 -10.16
CA HIS A 43 0.39 -12.20 -10.86
C HIS A 43 1.39 -11.90 -12.00
N SER A 44 0.90 -11.70 -13.22
CA SER A 44 1.73 -11.46 -14.42
C SER A 44 2.59 -12.67 -14.88
N CYS A 45 2.17 -13.90 -14.58
CA CYS A 45 2.82 -15.17 -14.96
C CYS A 45 3.25 -15.28 -16.43
N PHE A 46 2.50 -14.71 -17.39
CA PHE A 46 2.84 -14.77 -18.82
C PHE A 46 4.02 -13.87 -19.23
N SER A 47 4.50 -13.01 -18.34
CA SER A 47 5.53 -11.99 -18.62
C SER A 47 6.70 -12.01 -17.66
N ASP A 48 6.75 -12.97 -16.73
CA ASP A 48 7.78 -13.09 -15.68
C ASP A 48 8.03 -11.79 -14.89
N ASN A 49 6.97 -10.98 -14.72
CA ASN A 49 7.07 -9.63 -14.16
C ASN A 49 6.53 -9.51 -12.72
N THR A 50 6.12 -10.63 -12.11
CA THR A 50 5.48 -10.71 -10.78
C THR A 50 6.21 -9.91 -9.70
N HIS A 51 7.52 -10.11 -9.58
CA HIS A 51 8.34 -9.42 -8.59
C HIS A 51 8.32 -7.88 -8.75
N ARG A 52 8.36 -7.40 -10.00
CA ARG A 52 8.32 -5.97 -10.31
C ARG A 52 6.95 -5.40 -10.01
N ASP A 53 5.90 -6.14 -10.34
CA ASP A 53 4.52 -5.71 -10.06
C ASP A 53 4.28 -5.63 -8.55
N ILE A 54 4.69 -6.63 -7.77
CA ILE A 54 4.62 -6.59 -6.30
C ILE A 54 5.36 -5.35 -5.77
N ARG A 55 6.60 -5.12 -6.22
CA ARG A 55 7.42 -3.98 -5.76
C ARG A 55 6.81 -2.62 -6.09
N LEU A 56 6.21 -2.48 -7.27
CA LEU A 56 5.58 -1.24 -7.71
C LEU A 56 4.21 -1.02 -7.06
N ASN A 57 3.49 -2.08 -6.73
CA ASN A 57 2.24 -1.99 -5.96
C ASN A 57 2.53 -1.51 -4.53
N LEU A 58 3.58 -2.05 -3.88
CA LEU A 58 4.06 -1.54 -2.61
C LEU A 58 4.50 -0.07 -2.71
N ALA A 59 5.23 0.30 -3.77
CA ALA A 59 5.61 1.69 -3.98
C ALA A 59 4.40 2.61 -4.09
N GLY A 60 3.32 2.17 -4.75
CA GLY A 60 2.05 2.89 -4.81
C GLY A 60 1.44 3.14 -3.43
N ILE A 61 1.41 2.12 -2.56
CA ILE A 61 0.95 2.25 -1.17
C ILE A 61 1.78 3.31 -0.44
N VAL A 62 3.12 3.23 -0.54
CA VAL A 62 4.03 4.19 0.10
C VAL A 62 3.76 5.60 -0.39
N ASN A 63 3.62 5.82 -1.70
CA ASN A 63 3.38 7.15 -2.26
C ASN A 63 2.09 7.79 -1.74
N VAL A 64 1.02 7.00 -1.59
CA VAL A 64 -0.26 7.51 -1.04
C VAL A 64 -0.14 7.81 0.44
N TYR A 65 0.55 6.94 1.20
CA TYR A 65 0.76 7.13 2.63
C TYR A 65 1.58 8.39 2.94
N THR A 66 2.70 8.58 2.23
CA THR A 66 3.62 9.71 2.44
C THR A 66 3.24 10.97 1.65
N GLY A 67 2.20 10.91 0.81
CA GLY A 67 1.78 12.04 -0.02
C GLY A 67 2.82 12.48 -1.05
N ALA A 68 3.78 11.60 -1.42
CA ALA A 68 4.91 11.94 -2.28
C ALA A 68 5.03 11.00 -3.49
N TYR A 69 5.18 11.57 -4.69
CA TYR A 69 5.40 10.85 -5.94
C TYR A 69 6.35 11.60 -6.88
N GLY A 70 7.59 11.12 -6.97
CA GLY A 70 8.61 11.71 -7.84
C GLY A 70 8.95 13.15 -7.41
N SER A 71 8.54 14.13 -8.22
CA SER A 71 8.74 15.57 -7.94
C SER A 71 7.48 16.25 -7.39
N VAL A 72 6.44 15.50 -7.05
CA VAL A 72 5.18 16.00 -6.52
C VAL A 72 5.06 15.53 -5.08
N ASP A 73 4.82 16.45 -4.15
CA ASP A 73 4.58 16.17 -2.73
C ASP A 73 3.47 17.10 -2.19
N GLY A 74 2.97 16.77 -1.00
CA GLY A 74 1.94 17.54 -0.31
C GLY A 74 1.60 16.96 1.06
N ASN A 75 0.56 17.48 1.70
CA ASN A 75 0.07 16.95 2.96
C ASN A 75 -0.24 15.45 2.83
N SER A 76 0.14 14.67 3.84
CA SER A 76 0.12 13.21 3.75
C SER A 76 -0.79 12.56 4.80
N LEU A 77 -1.10 11.28 4.59
CA LEU A 77 -1.75 10.47 5.63
C LEU A 77 -0.81 10.24 6.81
N GLN A 78 0.49 10.13 6.54
CA GLN A 78 1.52 10.04 7.58
C GLN A 78 1.42 11.22 8.56
N ASP A 79 1.34 12.46 8.07
CA ASP A 79 1.22 13.66 8.91
C ASP A 79 -0.07 13.64 9.74
N LEU A 80 -1.19 13.27 9.12
CA LEU A 80 -2.50 13.19 9.80
C LEU A 80 -2.53 12.11 10.87
N ILE A 81 -1.89 10.96 10.61
CA ILE A 81 -1.80 9.87 11.58
C ILE A 81 -0.83 10.25 12.70
N GLU A 82 0.29 10.92 12.43
CA GLU A 82 1.21 11.40 13.47
C GLU A 82 0.53 12.43 14.39
N GLU A 83 -0.27 13.34 13.83
CA GLU A 83 -1.05 14.30 14.62
C GLU A 83 -2.08 13.60 15.51
N ALA A 84 -2.72 12.54 15.02
CA ALA A 84 -3.75 11.80 15.75
C ALA A 84 -3.18 10.80 16.77
N ASP A 85 -2.12 10.07 16.40
CA ASP A 85 -1.47 8.99 17.15
C ASP A 85 -0.02 8.77 16.67
N ALA A 86 0.92 9.42 17.36
CA ALA A 86 2.35 9.37 17.02
C ALA A 86 2.99 7.98 17.20
N ASP A 87 2.48 7.15 18.13
CA ASP A 87 2.99 5.80 18.33
C ASP A 87 2.59 4.91 17.14
N LEU A 88 1.35 5.03 16.66
CA LEU A 88 0.88 4.34 15.47
C LEU A 88 1.64 4.79 14.21
N ALA A 89 1.89 6.09 14.04
CA ALA A 89 2.69 6.59 12.92
C ALA A 89 4.09 5.96 12.91
N THR A 90 4.74 5.92 14.07
CA THR A 90 6.07 5.31 14.23
C THR A 90 6.06 3.82 13.88
N GLU A 91 5.02 3.09 14.29
CA GLU A 91 4.86 1.67 13.95
C GLU A 91 4.71 1.47 12.42
N LEU A 92 3.83 2.24 11.78
CA LEU A 92 3.59 2.15 10.34
C LEU A 92 4.84 2.49 9.53
N ASP A 93 5.59 3.51 9.94
CA ASP A 93 6.86 3.88 9.31
C ASP A 93 7.88 2.75 9.38
N ALA A 94 8.00 2.07 10.54
CA ALA A 94 8.89 0.94 10.70
C ALA A 94 8.47 -0.26 9.83
N LEU A 95 7.17 -0.55 9.75
CA LEU A 95 6.61 -1.61 8.93
C LEU A 95 6.84 -1.35 7.43
N LEU A 96 6.57 -0.13 6.96
CA LEU A 96 6.77 0.27 5.57
C LEU A 96 8.26 0.25 5.20
N ALA A 97 9.14 0.76 6.08
CA ALA A 97 10.58 0.69 5.87
C ALA A 97 11.05 -0.76 5.73
N THR A 98 10.54 -1.67 6.57
CA THR A 98 10.86 -3.11 6.49
C THR A 98 10.34 -3.74 5.20
N ALA A 99 9.14 -3.38 4.75
CA ALA A 99 8.55 -3.95 3.54
C ALA A 99 9.28 -3.51 2.25
N VAL A 100 9.92 -2.34 2.26
CA VAL A 100 10.60 -1.77 1.09
C VAL A 100 12.02 -2.32 0.87
N THR A 101 12.65 -2.88 1.92
CA THR A 101 13.99 -3.48 1.88
C THR A 101 13.97 -4.95 1.51
#